data_AF-A0A2V9H4M2-F1
#
_entry.id   AF-A0A2V9H4M2-F1
#
_cell.length_a   1.000
_cell.length_b   1.000
_cell.length_c   1.000
_cell.angle_alpha   90.00
_cell.angle_beta   90.00
_cell.angle_gamma   90.00
#
_symmetry.space_group_name_H-M   'P 1'
#
loop_
_entity.id
_entity.type
_entity.pdbx_description
1 polymer ?
#
loop_
_entity_poly.entity_id
_entity_poly.type
_entity_poly.pdbx_seq_one_letter_code
_entity_poly.pdbx_strand_id
1 'polypeptide(L)'
;MNNSKKFDKGRTAMPRVAFGYKCQECGQGAVLEKIFPEYKTKVKGYPLVVENARIGVCDRCGAEHFDPNETVRWRALLQEKQSEFYLRPDDIKHLRKELGLPMEQFAALLGCTRQSLYNWERSDRTVPQSRMADLFMRLIRESRSLGQIDVLGYLTAQAEKAGFHLAISSKAKPTAPILAFARKIPLSKLSTQVHHTLSLAADTESQQEAVALVTEDNNAIATLSYDYQDAKLILLFLHAVPFVEFDAEIRFKDGKQTTGEHATIKNQEATVLTKTTHTEEDVAQIRLLPQELLSTSESK
;
A
#
# COMPACT_ATOMS: atom_id res chain seq x y z
N MET A 1 66.30 29.41 26.54
CA MET A 1 66.31 27.98 26.90
C MET A 1 65.23 27.28 26.07
N ASN A 2 65.63 26.71 24.93
CA ASN A 2 64.78 25.94 24.02
C ASN A 2 64.64 24.51 24.56
N ASN A 3 63.41 23.99 24.66
CA ASN A 3 63.19 22.58 24.96
C ASN A 3 62.28 21.96 23.89
N SER A 4 62.89 21.57 22.77
CA SER A 4 62.27 20.82 21.68
C SER A 4 62.22 19.34 22.05
N LYS A 5 61.07 18.86 22.52
CA LYS A 5 60.80 17.41 22.59
C LYS A 5 60.45 16.88 21.19
N LYS A 6 61.44 16.24 20.56
CA LYS A 6 61.25 15.37 19.40
C LYS A 6 60.35 14.20 19.82
N PHE A 7 59.17 14.11 19.22
CA PHE A 7 58.35 12.89 19.27
C PHE A 7 58.80 11.95 18.15
N ASP A 8 59.26 10.79 18.58
CA ASP A 8 59.79 9.71 17.75
C ASP A 8 58.66 9.10 16.90
N LYS A 9 58.70 9.32 15.59
CA LYS A 9 57.82 8.68 14.60
C LYS A 9 58.51 7.44 14.08
N GLY A 10 58.16 6.27 14.61
CA GLY A 10 58.79 5.03 14.18
C GLY A 10 58.18 3.76 14.76
N ARG A 11 56.85 3.59 14.65
CA ARG A 11 56.26 2.24 14.70
C ARG A 11 55.44 2.04 13.44
N THR A 12 56.07 1.42 12.44
CA THR A 12 55.38 0.73 11.36
C THR A 12 54.44 -0.29 12.00
N ALA A 13 53.14 -0.02 11.95
CA ALA A 13 52.13 -0.94 12.43
C ALA A 13 52.23 -2.24 11.62
N MET A 14 52.60 -3.34 12.28
CA MET A 14 52.43 -4.66 11.66
C MET A 14 50.96 -4.83 11.29
N PRO A 15 50.64 -5.38 10.10
CA PRO A 15 49.27 -5.68 9.73
C PRO A 15 48.71 -6.64 10.78
N ARG A 16 47.68 -6.19 11.52
CA ARG A 16 46.98 -7.05 12.47
C ARG A 16 46.36 -8.18 11.66
N VAL A 17 46.86 -9.40 11.83
CA VAL A 17 46.22 -10.58 11.26
C VAL A 17 44.84 -10.67 11.91
N ALA A 18 43.78 -10.44 11.14
CA ALA A 18 42.42 -10.34 11.65
C ALA A 18 41.89 -11.70 12.15
N PHE A 19 42.48 -12.79 11.66
CA PHE A 19 42.11 -14.18 11.95
C PHE A 19 43.35 -14.98 12.38
N GLY A 20 43.17 -16.15 12.99
CA GLY A 20 44.26 -16.96 13.58
C GLY A 20 44.18 -17.16 15.09
N TYR A 21 43.04 -16.84 15.70
CA TYR A 21 42.76 -17.10 17.11
C TYR A 21 41.89 -18.37 17.29
N LYS A 22 41.80 -18.87 18.53
CA LYS A 22 40.95 -20.03 18.87
C LYS A 22 39.48 -19.68 18.72
N CYS A 23 38.71 -20.54 18.07
CA CYS A 23 37.28 -20.38 17.88
C CYS A 23 36.54 -20.26 19.23
N GLN A 24 35.74 -19.20 19.37
CA GLN A 24 34.98 -18.93 20.60
C GLN A 24 33.75 -19.84 20.75
N GLU A 25 33.24 -20.41 19.66
CA GLU A 25 32.06 -21.29 19.66
C GLU A 25 32.40 -22.71 20.12
N CYS A 26 33.45 -23.32 19.54
CA CYS A 26 33.80 -24.70 19.84
C CYS A 26 35.02 -24.85 20.77
N GLY A 27 35.81 -23.80 20.99
CA GLY A 27 37.01 -23.79 21.84
C GLY A 27 38.20 -24.62 21.34
N GLN A 28 38.02 -25.42 20.28
CA GLN A 28 38.99 -26.45 19.86
C GLN A 28 39.53 -26.26 18.43
N GLY A 29 38.90 -25.41 17.60
CA GLY A 29 39.35 -25.09 16.23
C GLY A 29 40.03 -23.72 16.13
N ALA A 30 40.71 -23.49 15.02
CA ALA A 30 41.32 -22.20 14.67
C ALA A 30 40.47 -21.47 13.63
N VAL A 31 40.28 -20.16 13.82
CA VAL A 31 39.56 -19.31 12.86
C VAL A 31 40.52 -18.90 11.76
N LEU A 32 40.31 -19.38 10.54
CA LEU A 32 41.15 -19.09 9.37
C LEU A 32 40.44 -18.13 8.42
N GLU A 33 41.20 -17.24 7.78
CA GLU A 33 40.64 -16.32 6.78
C GLU A 33 40.20 -17.09 5.53
N LYS A 34 38.96 -16.85 5.12
CA LYS A 34 38.40 -17.35 3.86
C LYS A 34 37.81 -16.19 3.07
N ILE A 35 38.17 -16.13 1.79
CA ILE A 35 37.65 -15.13 0.86
C ILE A 35 36.49 -15.75 0.09
N PHE A 36 35.34 -15.09 0.14
CA PHE A 36 34.15 -15.47 -0.61
C PHE A 36 33.97 -14.48 -1.77
N PRO A 37 34.04 -14.94 -3.05
CA PRO A 37 33.88 -14.06 -4.20
C PRO A 37 32.56 -13.30 -4.20
N GLU A 38 31.46 -13.97 -3.84
CA GLU A 38 30.13 -13.37 -3.67
C GLU A 38 29.49 -13.86 -2.38
N TYR A 39 29.47 -13.00 -1.36
CA TYR A 39 28.85 -13.34 -0.07
C TYR A 39 27.53 -12.59 0.11
N LYS A 40 26.44 -13.35 0.23
CA LYS A 40 25.08 -12.81 0.44
C LYS A 40 24.84 -12.60 1.93
N THR A 41 24.65 -11.37 2.35
CA THR A 41 24.44 -11.01 3.76
C THR A 41 23.35 -9.95 3.92
N LYS A 42 23.05 -9.59 5.17
CA LYS A 42 22.15 -8.49 5.52
C LYS A 42 22.88 -7.48 6.40
N VAL A 43 22.93 -6.23 5.95
CA VAL A 43 23.50 -5.12 6.73
C VAL A 43 22.38 -4.16 7.09
N LYS A 44 22.13 -3.95 8.40
CA LYS A 44 20.98 -3.16 8.90
C LYS A 44 19.63 -3.62 8.34
N GLY A 45 19.48 -4.93 8.10
CA GLY A 45 18.27 -5.52 7.51
C GLY A 45 18.19 -5.47 5.98
N TYR A 46 19.10 -4.76 5.30
CA TYR A 46 19.13 -4.69 3.83
C TYR A 46 19.92 -5.84 3.24
N PRO A 47 19.39 -6.54 2.22
CA PRO A 47 20.14 -7.57 1.49
C PRO A 47 21.31 -6.92 0.73
N LEU A 48 22.50 -7.47 0.93
CA LEU A 48 23.73 -7.01 0.29
C LEU A 48 24.52 -8.21 -0.21
N VAL A 49 24.99 -8.13 -1.44
CA VAL A 49 26.00 -9.04 -1.97
C VAL A 49 27.33 -8.32 -1.85
N VAL A 50 28.26 -8.91 -1.11
CA VAL A 50 29.60 -8.37 -0.92
C VAL A 50 30.57 -9.15 -1.76
N GLU A 51 31.27 -8.44 -2.64
CA GLU A 51 32.36 -9.00 -3.41
C GLU A 51 33.62 -9.20 -2.54
N ASN A 52 34.27 -10.34 -2.74
CA ASN A 52 35.52 -10.72 -2.08
C ASN A 52 35.47 -10.54 -0.55
N ALA A 53 34.40 -11.02 0.08
CA ALA A 53 34.18 -10.90 1.51
C ALA A 53 35.21 -11.72 2.30
N ARG A 54 35.87 -11.08 3.27
CA ARG A 54 36.89 -11.70 4.13
C ARG A 54 36.27 -12.14 5.45
N ILE A 55 36.02 -13.44 5.57
CA ILE A 55 35.32 -14.01 6.74
C ILE A 55 36.23 -15.05 7.38
N GLY A 56 36.32 -15.02 8.70
CA GLY A 56 37.01 -16.04 9.46
C GLY A 56 36.12 -17.27 9.59
N VAL A 57 36.56 -18.43 9.11
CA VAL A 57 35.82 -19.68 9.25
C VAL A 57 36.63 -20.63 10.13
N CYS A 58 36.00 -21.16 11.17
CA CYS A 58 36.61 -22.19 12.01
C CYS A 58 36.83 -23.48 11.21
N ASP A 59 38.06 -23.99 11.21
CA ASP A 59 38.45 -25.23 10.53
C ASP A 59 37.73 -26.49 11.03
N ARG A 60 37.18 -26.45 12.24
CA ARG A 60 36.53 -27.60 12.88
C ARG A 60 35.01 -27.54 12.91
N CYS A 61 34.42 -26.42 13.37
CA CYS A 61 32.97 -26.29 13.52
C CYS A 61 32.30 -25.48 12.42
N GLY A 62 33.08 -24.82 11.55
CA GLY A 62 32.53 -23.98 10.46
C GLY A 62 31.91 -22.67 10.92
N ALA A 63 32.03 -22.28 12.19
CA ALA A 63 31.53 -21.00 12.68
C ALA A 63 32.15 -19.82 11.93
N GLU A 64 31.31 -18.86 11.55
CA GLU A 64 31.69 -17.63 10.86
C GLU A 64 32.01 -16.53 11.88
N HIS A 65 33.15 -15.88 11.71
CA HIS A 65 33.63 -14.78 12.52
C HIS A 65 33.93 -13.57 11.63
N PHE A 66 33.43 -12.40 12.01
CA PHE A 66 33.54 -11.18 11.20
C PHE A 66 34.55 -10.21 11.79
N ASP A 67 35.47 -9.72 10.96
CA ASP A 67 36.38 -8.62 11.32
C ASP A 67 35.58 -7.31 11.43
N PRO A 68 35.75 -6.52 12.51
CA PRO A 68 35.22 -5.15 12.59
C PRO A 68 35.53 -4.29 11.36
N ASN A 69 36.74 -4.37 10.78
CA ASN A 69 37.09 -3.57 9.60
C ASN A 69 36.28 -3.99 8.36
N GLU A 70 36.08 -5.29 8.20
CA GLU A 70 35.27 -5.84 7.11
C GLU A 70 33.80 -5.43 7.26
N THR A 71 33.28 -5.42 8.49
CA THR A 71 31.93 -4.93 8.76
C THR A 71 31.77 -3.44 8.44
N VAL A 72 32.81 -2.62 8.69
CA VAL A 72 32.82 -1.20 8.29
C VAL A 72 32.81 -1.06 6.77
N ARG A 73 33.58 -1.88 6.04
CA ARG A 73 33.56 -1.93 4.58
C ARG A 73 32.16 -2.25 4.05
N TRP A 74 31.49 -3.25 4.62
CA TRP A 74 30.14 -3.63 4.17
C TRP A 74 29.13 -2.50 4.39
N ARG A 75 29.25 -1.73 5.48
CA ARG A 75 28.40 -0.55 5.70
C ARG A 75 28.66 0.55 4.67
N ALA A 76 29.92 0.76 4.28
CA ALA A 76 30.28 1.74 3.24
C ALA A 76 29.72 1.32 1.88
N LEU A 77 29.86 0.05 1.49
CA LEU A 77 29.27 -0.50 0.27
C LEU A 77 27.75 -0.36 0.24
N LEU A 78 27.07 -0.64 1.37
CA LEU A 78 25.64 -0.41 1.47
C LEU A 78 25.29 1.07 1.28
N GLN A 79 26.04 1.98 1.90
CA GLN A 79 25.79 3.41 1.81
C GLN A 79 25.97 3.94 0.38
N GLU A 80 27.01 3.49 -0.32
CA GLU A 80 27.26 3.82 -1.72
C GLU A 80 26.10 3.33 -2.61
N LYS A 81 25.73 2.05 -2.50
CA LYS A 81 24.58 1.49 -3.22
C LYS A 81 23.28 2.20 -2.88
N GLN A 82 23.10 2.60 -1.62
CA GLN A 82 21.92 3.34 -1.18
C GLN A 82 21.86 4.76 -1.74
N SER A 83 23.00 5.41 -1.97
CA SER A 83 23.06 6.77 -2.49
C SER A 83 22.41 6.91 -3.87
N GLU A 84 22.42 5.83 -4.68
CA GLU A 84 21.74 5.77 -5.98
C GLU A 84 20.21 5.76 -5.85
N PHE A 85 19.67 5.28 -4.73
CA PHE A 85 18.22 5.17 -4.51
C PHE A 85 17.59 6.43 -3.92
N TYR A 86 18.36 7.38 -3.38
CA TYR A 86 17.84 8.62 -2.80
C TYR A 86 17.80 9.75 -3.82
N LEU A 87 16.74 10.55 -3.79
CA LEU A 87 16.65 11.82 -4.53
C LEU A 87 17.80 12.74 -4.15
N ARG A 88 18.38 13.41 -5.15
CA ARG A 88 19.46 14.38 -4.95
C ARG A 88 18.91 15.67 -4.33
N PRO A 89 19.76 16.49 -3.68
CA PRO A 89 19.33 17.77 -3.12
C PRO A 89 18.62 18.67 -4.14
N ASP A 90 19.13 18.71 -5.38
CA ASP A 90 18.54 19.50 -6.46
C ASP A 90 17.17 18.96 -6.90
N ASP A 91 16.97 17.63 -6.91
CA ASP A 91 15.69 17.03 -7.25
C ASP A 91 14.60 17.41 -6.23
N ILE A 92 14.96 17.39 -4.93
CA ILE A 92 14.06 17.76 -3.84
C ILE A 92 13.67 19.24 -3.96
N LYS A 93 14.66 20.11 -4.18
CA LYS A 93 14.46 21.55 -4.36
C LYS A 93 13.63 21.85 -5.61
N HIS A 94 13.86 21.13 -6.70
CA HIS A 94 13.10 21.25 -7.93
C HIS A 94 11.64 20.88 -7.71
N LEU A 95 11.38 19.69 -7.14
CA LEU A 95 10.03 19.23 -6.81
C LEU A 95 9.27 20.26 -5.97
N ARG A 96 9.90 20.81 -4.92
CA ARG A 96 9.27 21.85 -4.10
C ARG A 96 8.89 23.09 -4.92
N LYS A 97 9.81 23.55 -5.77
CA LYS A 97 9.59 24.74 -6.61
C LYS A 97 8.50 24.50 -7.66
N GLU A 98 8.44 23.32 -8.25
CA GLU A 98 7.38 22.93 -9.18
C GLU A 98 5.99 22.91 -8.54
N LEU A 99 5.92 22.59 -7.25
CA LEU A 99 4.69 22.69 -6.46
C LEU A 99 4.33 24.14 -6.08
N GLY A 100 5.23 25.10 -6.31
CA GLY A 100 5.04 26.49 -5.91
C GLY A 100 5.07 26.71 -4.39
N LEU A 101 5.63 25.75 -3.63
CA LEU A 101 5.55 25.77 -2.17
C LEU A 101 6.79 26.43 -1.53
N PRO A 102 6.60 27.30 -0.52
CA PRO A 102 7.68 27.70 0.37
C PRO A 102 8.14 26.51 1.21
N MET A 103 9.34 26.61 1.78
CA MET A 103 10.00 25.51 2.50
C MET A 103 9.17 25.02 3.69
N GLU A 104 8.51 25.93 4.40
CA GLU A 104 7.66 25.63 5.55
C GLU A 104 6.43 24.80 5.15
N GLN A 105 5.78 25.16 4.05
CA GLN A 105 4.60 24.45 3.56
C GLN A 105 4.98 23.09 2.96
N PHE A 106 6.11 23.00 2.27
CA PHE A 106 6.58 21.71 1.77
C PHE A 106 7.00 20.78 2.91
N ALA A 107 7.65 21.29 3.95
CA ALA A 107 7.95 20.52 5.15
C ALA A 107 6.66 20.03 5.83
N ALA A 108 5.64 20.89 5.94
CA ALA A 108 4.33 20.49 6.47
C ALA A 108 3.65 19.42 5.59
N LEU A 109 3.71 19.55 4.27
CA LEU A 109 3.20 18.54 3.32
C LEU A 109 3.87 17.18 3.51
N LEU A 110 5.19 17.16 3.70
CA LEU A 110 5.96 15.93 3.92
C LEU A 110 5.86 15.39 5.36
N GLY A 111 5.25 16.11 6.28
CA GLY A 111 5.20 15.75 7.69
C GLY A 111 6.57 15.80 8.38
N CYS A 112 7.46 16.71 7.97
CA CYS A 112 8.80 16.87 8.55
C CYS A 112 9.05 18.30 9.06
N THR A 113 10.17 18.51 9.74
CA THR A 113 10.55 19.86 10.19
C THR A 113 11.16 20.66 9.06
N ARG A 114 11.00 21.99 9.09
CA ARG A 114 11.69 22.92 8.17
C ARG A 114 13.20 22.68 8.14
N GLN A 115 13.82 22.42 9.29
CA GLN A 115 15.26 22.17 9.40
C GLN A 115 15.68 20.87 8.70
N SER A 116 14.86 19.82 8.81
CA SER A 116 15.09 18.55 8.10
C SER A 116 15.10 18.78 6.60
N LEU A 117 14.08 19.47 6.07
CA LEU A 117 14.00 19.77 4.65
C LEU A 117 15.17 20.65 4.18
N TYR A 118 15.53 21.68 4.94
CA TYR A 118 16.70 22.51 4.65
C TYR A 118 17.98 21.67 4.52
N ASN A 119 18.21 20.74 5.46
CA ASN A 119 19.37 19.85 5.42
C ASN A 119 19.33 18.91 4.20
N TRP A 120 18.15 18.51 3.73
CA TRP A 120 18.01 17.63 2.57
C TRP A 120 18.24 18.34 1.23
N GLU A 121 17.89 19.63 1.14
CA GLU A 121 18.10 20.48 -0.05
C GLU A 121 19.52 21.05 -0.18
N ARG A 122 20.37 20.85 0.83
CA ARG A 122 21.78 21.26 0.77
C ARG A 122 22.58 20.36 -0.16
N SER A 123 23.33 20.97 -1.08
CA SER A 123 24.22 20.27 -2.00
C SER A 123 25.38 19.55 -1.30
N ASP A 124 25.82 20.06 -0.15
CA ASP A 124 26.92 19.52 0.67
C ASP A 124 26.45 18.59 1.80
N ARG A 125 25.24 18.03 1.71
CA ARG A 125 24.69 17.18 2.76
C ARG A 125 25.53 15.92 2.96
N THR A 126 25.74 15.56 4.23
CA THR A 126 26.42 14.30 4.62
C THR A 126 25.45 13.16 4.86
N VAL A 127 24.17 13.47 5.14
CA VAL A 127 23.12 12.50 5.44
C VAL A 127 21.93 12.76 4.52
N PRO A 128 21.45 11.75 3.77
CA PRO A 128 20.28 11.89 2.94
C PRO A 128 18.99 11.97 3.77
N GLN A 129 17.88 12.24 3.09
CA GLN A 129 16.54 12.10 3.65
C GLN A 129 16.26 10.66 4.10
N SER A 130 15.27 10.48 4.97
CA SER A 130 14.79 9.14 5.31
C SER A 130 14.20 8.45 4.08
N ARG A 131 14.25 7.11 4.03
CA ARG A 131 13.67 6.34 2.92
C ARG A 131 12.17 6.59 2.75
N MET A 132 11.46 6.82 3.84
CA MET A 132 10.04 7.18 3.81
C MET A 132 9.82 8.54 3.11
N ALA A 133 10.60 9.57 3.48
CA ALA A 133 10.50 10.89 2.85
C ALA A 133 10.86 10.83 1.36
N ASP A 134 11.89 10.05 1.00
CA ASP A 134 12.27 9.81 -0.38
C ASP A 134 11.12 9.22 -1.22
N LEU A 135 10.53 8.12 -0.74
CA LEU A 135 9.42 7.45 -1.42
C LEU A 135 8.20 8.35 -1.54
N PHE A 136 7.90 9.12 -0.49
CA PHE A 136 6.77 10.05 -0.49
C PHE A 136 6.96 11.19 -1.48
N MET A 137 8.15 11.80 -1.54
CA MET A 137 8.48 12.80 -2.55
C MET A 137 8.39 12.24 -3.98
N ARG A 138 8.83 11.00 -4.20
CA ARG A 138 8.67 10.34 -5.50
C ARG A 138 7.21 10.09 -5.85
N LEU A 139 6.40 9.63 -4.90
CA LEU A 139 4.95 9.46 -5.09
C LEU A 139 4.26 10.78 -5.46
N ILE A 140 4.61 11.89 -4.81
CA ILE A 140 4.09 13.23 -5.15
C ILE A 140 4.46 13.62 -6.59
N ARG A 141 5.70 13.32 -7.00
CA ARG A 141 6.16 13.61 -8.37
C ARG A 141 5.38 12.78 -9.40
N GLU A 142 5.25 11.48 -9.15
CA GLU A 142 4.53 10.59 -10.06
C GLU A 142 3.04 10.96 -10.12
N SER A 143 2.39 11.30 -8.99
CA SER A 143 0.95 11.57 -8.97
C SER A 143 0.59 12.81 -9.74
N ARG A 144 1.52 13.75 -9.87
CA ARG A 144 1.37 14.89 -10.78
C ARG A 144 1.48 14.52 -12.24
N SER A 145 2.31 13.53 -12.58
CA SER A 145 2.51 13.10 -13.96
C SER A 145 1.37 12.19 -14.46
N LEU A 146 0.86 11.31 -13.59
CA LEU A 146 -0.10 10.26 -13.96
C LEU A 146 -1.50 10.48 -13.37
N GLY A 147 -1.67 11.39 -12.41
CA GLY A 147 -2.91 11.59 -11.68
C GLY A 147 -3.09 10.55 -10.59
N GLN A 148 -3.95 9.56 -10.82
CA GLN A 148 -4.22 8.50 -9.87
C GLN A 148 -3.09 7.46 -9.88
N ILE A 149 -2.58 7.12 -8.70
CA ILE A 149 -1.49 6.15 -8.53
C ILE A 149 -1.91 5.02 -7.61
N ASP A 150 -1.62 3.79 -8.04
CA ASP A 150 -1.57 2.65 -7.15
C ASP A 150 -0.32 2.76 -6.26
N VAL A 151 -0.53 3.27 -5.04
CA VAL A 151 0.53 3.46 -4.05
C VAL A 151 1.16 2.12 -3.65
N LEU A 152 0.36 1.06 -3.52
CA LEU A 152 0.86 -0.25 -3.09
C LEU A 152 1.71 -0.89 -4.19
N GLY A 153 1.24 -0.86 -5.44
CA GLY A 153 2.02 -1.30 -6.59
C GLY A 153 3.34 -0.53 -6.73
N TYR A 154 3.29 0.80 -6.61
CA TYR A 154 4.50 1.63 -6.68
C TYR A 154 5.50 1.28 -5.56
N LEU A 155 5.05 1.22 -4.31
CA LEU A 155 5.91 0.93 -3.17
C LEU A 155 6.49 -0.49 -3.23
N THR A 156 5.71 -1.46 -3.72
CA THR A 156 6.17 -2.84 -3.91
C THR A 156 7.29 -2.89 -4.96
N ALA A 157 7.11 -2.24 -6.12
CA ALA A 157 8.15 -2.15 -7.14
C ALA A 157 9.42 -1.43 -6.65
N GLN A 158 9.28 -0.43 -5.78
CA GLN A 158 10.43 0.24 -5.14
C GLN A 158 11.13 -0.64 -4.10
N ALA A 159 10.39 -1.51 -3.41
CA ALA A 159 10.96 -2.47 -2.47
C ALA A 159 11.74 -3.57 -3.20
N GLU A 160 11.23 -4.06 -4.34
CA GLU A 160 11.92 -5.04 -5.19
C GLU A 160 13.25 -4.51 -5.73
N LYS A 161 13.29 -3.25 -6.17
CA LYS A 161 14.55 -2.57 -6.55
C LYS A 161 15.57 -2.52 -5.41
N ALA A 162 15.10 -2.47 -4.16
CA ALA A 162 15.93 -2.53 -2.97
C ALA A 162 16.25 -3.97 -2.51
N GLY A 163 15.78 -4.99 -3.25
CA GLY A 163 16.03 -6.41 -3.00
C GLY A 163 15.02 -7.09 -2.07
N PHE A 164 13.88 -6.47 -1.80
CA PHE A 164 12.82 -7.03 -0.97
C PHE A 164 11.66 -7.56 -1.81
N HIS A 165 11.26 -8.81 -1.58
CA HIS A 165 10.04 -9.38 -2.15
C HIS A 165 8.93 -9.30 -1.12
N LEU A 166 7.91 -8.47 -1.39
CA LEU A 166 6.77 -8.28 -0.50
C LEU A 166 5.56 -9.02 -1.07
N ALA A 167 5.09 -10.03 -0.33
CA ALA A 167 3.78 -10.63 -0.59
C ALA A 167 2.73 -9.87 0.23
N ILE A 168 2.17 -8.80 -0.35
CA ILE A 168 1.06 -8.08 0.28
C ILE A 168 -0.18 -8.96 0.11
N SER A 169 -0.53 -9.70 1.16
CA SER A 169 -1.74 -10.51 1.17
C SER A 169 -2.95 -9.58 1.18
N SER A 170 -3.57 -9.35 0.02
CA SER A 170 -4.96 -8.88 -0.06
C SER A 170 -5.88 -10.00 0.41
N LYS A 171 -5.86 -10.32 1.71
CA LYS A 171 -6.95 -11.05 2.33
C LYS A 171 -8.15 -10.10 2.36
N ALA A 172 -8.75 -9.84 1.20
CA ALA A 172 -10.16 -9.52 1.16
C ALA A 172 -10.83 -10.75 1.75
N LYS A 173 -11.33 -10.62 2.98
CA LYS A 173 -12.16 -11.67 3.58
C LYS A 173 -13.30 -11.91 2.57
N PRO A 174 -13.55 -13.14 2.11
CA PRO A 174 -14.62 -13.38 1.15
C PRO A 174 -15.89 -12.79 1.75
N THR A 175 -16.44 -11.79 1.07
CA THR A 175 -17.64 -11.12 1.55
C THR A 175 -18.77 -12.13 1.41
N ALA A 176 -19.31 -12.58 2.54
CA ALA A 176 -20.39 -13.56 2.53
C ALA A 176 -21.57 -13.01 1.70
N PRO A 177 -22.31 -13.89 1.00
CA PRO A 177 -23.55 -13.51 0.32
C PRO A 177 -24.47 -12.70 1.22
N ILE A 178 -25.02 -11.60 0.71
CA ILE A 178 -26.02 -10.80 1.43
C ILE A 178 -27.39 -11.24 0.95
N LEU A 179 -28.22 -11.77 1.85
CA LEU A 179 -29.63 -12.04 1.60
C LEU A 179 -30.46 -10.85 2.09
N ALA A 180 -31.27 -10.27 1.20
CA ALA A 180 -32.18 -9.19 1.54
C ALA A 180 -33.59 -9.46 1.01
N PHE A 181 -34.58 -8.99 1.75
CA PHE A 181 -36.00 -9.15 1.49
C PHE A 181 -36.61 -7.82 1.06
N ALA A 182 -37.42 -7.84 0.01
CA ALA A 182 -38.08 -6.64 -0.48
C ALA A 182 -39.30 -6.33 0.39
N ARG A 183 -39.35 -5.11 0.96
CA ARG A 183 -40.45 -4.65 1.80
C ARG A 183 -40.84 -3.24 1.40
N LYS A 184 -42.15 -2.94 1.41
CA LYS A 184 -42.64 -1.57 1.29
C LYS A 184 -42.35 -0.84 2.60
N ILE A 185 -41.56 0.21 2.52
CA ILE A 185 -41.18 1.06 3.65
C ILE A 185 -41.50 2.51 3.26
N PRO A 186 -42.14 3.30 4.16
CA PRO A 186 -42.34 4.72 3.93
C PRO A 186 -41.01 5.44 3.73
N LEU A 187 -40.90 6.31 2.73
CA LEU A 187 -39.68 7.06 2.42
C LEU A 187 -39.12 7.84 3.62
N SER A 188 -39.98 8.28 4.55
CA SER A 188 -39.58 8.93 5.80
C SER A 188 -38.67 8.09 6.69
N LYS A 189 -38.73 6.75 6.60
CA LYS A 189 -37.90 5.83 7.38
C LYS A 189 -36.59 5.43 6.69
N LEU A 190 -36.44 5.75 5.40
CA LEU A 190 -35.24 5.43 4.61
C LEU A 190 -34.17 6.54 4.70
N SER A 191 -34.48 7.67 5.34
CA SER A 191 -33.60 8.81 5.45
C SER A 191 -32.49 8.59 6.49
N THR A 192 -31.35 8.10 6.01
CA THR A 192 -30.06 8.62 6.44
C THR A 192 -29.43 9.34 5.24
N GLN A 193 -29.63 10.65 5.18
CA GLN A 193 -28.89 11.62 4.34
C GLN A 193 -28.87 11.36 2.82
N VAL A 194 -29.99 11.61 2.13
CA VAL A 194 -29.92 12.04 0.73
C VAL A 194 -30.49 13.45 0.66
N HIS A 195 -29.60 14.44 0.50
CA HIS A 195 -29.97 15.83 0.29
C HIS A 195 -30.69 15.97 -1.06
N HIS A 196 -32.02 15.91 -1.06
CA HIS A 196 -32.78 16.40 -2.21
C HIS A 196 -32.97 17.92 -2.09
N THR A 197 -32.59 18.61 -3.16
CA THR A 197 -32.88 20.01 -3.46
C THR A 197 -34.36 20.30 -3.31
N LEU A 198 -34.66 21.34 -2.54
CA LEU A 198 -35.97 21.90 -2.23
C LEU A 198 -36.85 22.02 -3.48
N SER A 199 -37.82 21.11 -3.62
CA SER A 199 -38.96 21.30 -4.53
C SER A 199 -40.12 21.90 -3.73
N LEU A 200 -40.78 22.90 -4.33
CA LEU A 200 -41.77 23.77 -3.71
C LEU A 200 -42.99 22.99 -3.20
N ALA A 201 -43.37 23.30 -1.97
CA ALA A 201 -44.48 22.73 -1.24
C ALA A 201 -45.82 23.21 -1.81
N ALA A 202 -46.50 22.33 -2.53
CA ALA A 202 -47.96 22.27 -2.60
C ALA A 202 -48.33 21.01 -3.38
N ASP A 203 -48.41 19.86 -2.70
CA ASP A 203 -49.30 18.76 -3.08
C ASP A 203 -49.35 17.76 -1.91
N THR A 204 -50.56 17.27 -1.67
CA THR A 204 -50.97 16.21 -0.73
C THR A 204 -49.84 15.28 -0.28
N GLU A 205 -49.67 15.11 1.04
CA GLU A 205 -48.88 14.03 1.65
C GLU A 205 -49.48 12.65 1.30
N SER A 206 -49.43 12.27 0.03
CA SER A 206 -49.46 10.86 -0.33
C SER A 206 -48.18 10.28 0.26
N GLN A 207 -48.33 9.45 1.29
CA GLN A 207 -47.23 8.68 1.87
C GLN A 207 -46.57 7.86 0.76
N GLN A 208 -45.54 8.41 0.13
CA GLN A 208 -44.82 7.68 -0.91
C GLN A 208 -44.07 6.54 -0.22
N GLU A 209 -44.45 5.31 -0.57
CA GLU A 209 -43.77 4.10 -0.15
C GLU A 209 -42.75 3.71 -1.22
N ALA A 210 -41.58 3.26 -0.78
CA ALA A 210 -40.58 2.68 -1.67
C ALA A 210 -40.38 1.21 -1.31
N VAL A 211 -40.03 0.38 -2.30
CA VAL A 211 -39.60 -0.99 -2.06
C VAL A 211 -38.13 -0.95 -1.63
N ALA A 212 -37.87 -1.26 -0.37
CA ALA A 212 -36.53 -1.33 0.17
C ALA A 212 -36.11 -2.79 0.39
N LEU A 213 -34.83 -3.07 0.14
CA LEU A 213 -34.19 -4.32 0.47
C LEU A 213 -33.69 -4.28 1.91
N VAL A 214 -34.17 -5.21 2.71
CA VAL A 214 -33.90 -5.27 4.15
C VAL A 214 -33.26 -6.62 4.49
N THR A 215 -32.19 -6.61 5.29
CA THR A 215 -31.54 -7.85 5.77
C THR A 215 -32.37 -8.56 6.83
N GLU A 216 -31.94 -9.77 7.25
CA GLU A 216 -32.57 -10.52 8.35
C GLU A 216 -32.64 -9.71 9.66
N ASP A 217 -31.63 -8.88 9.93
CA ASP A 217 -31.58 -7.96 11.09
C ASP A 217 -32.48 -6.73 10.94
N ASN A 218 -33.34 -6.69 9.91
CA ASN A 218 -34.26 -5.61 9.62
C ASN A 218 -33.59 -4.25 9.27
N ASN A 219 -32.35 -4.29 8.77
CA ASN A 219 -31.62 -3.11 8.31
C ASN A 219 -31.78 -2.93 6.79
N ALA A 220 -32.21 -1.74 6.37
CA ALA A 220 -32.34 -1.40 4.94
C ALA A 220 -30.96 -1.14 4.33
N ILE A 221 -30.65 -1.81 3.22
CA ILE A 221 -29.34 -1.69 2.54
C ILE A 221 -29.43 -0.99 1.18
N ALA A 222 -30.58 -1.07 0.52
CA ALA A 222 -30.82 -0.49 -0.79
C ALA A 222 -32.32 -0.25 -1.00
N THR A 223 -32.66 0.63 -1.94
CA THR A 223 -34.00 0.70 -2.54
C THR A 223 -33.99 0.09 -3.93
N LEU A 224 -35.17 -0.38 -4.33
CA LEU A 224 -35.40 -0.99 -5.62
C LEU A 224 -36.27 -0.06 -6.46
N SER A 225 -35.87 0.16 -7.71
CA SER A 225 -36.59 1.00 -8.66
C SER A 225 -36.65 0.32 -10.02
N TYR A 226 -37.79 0.40 -10.69
CA TYR A 226 -37.95 -0.08 -12.05
C TYR A 226 -37.97 1.07 -13.04
N ASP A 227 -37.08 1.02 -14.02
CA ASP A 227 -37.07 1.94 -15.15
C ASP A 227 -37.98 1.40 -16.26
N TYR A 228 -39.14 2.04 -16.42
CA TYR A 228 -40.15 1.68 -17.41
C TYR A 228 -39.72 1.93 -18.86
N GLN A 229 -38.75 2.82 -19.11
CA GLN A 229 -38.32 3.12 -20.48
C GLN A 229 -37.44 2.00 -21.02
N ASP A 230 -36.52 1.52 -20.19
CA ASP A 230 -35.54 0.51 -20.56
C ASP A 230 -35.89 -0.91 -20.08
N ALA A 231 -36.99 -1.06 -19.33
CA ALA A 231 -37.42 -2.29 -18.68
C ALA A 231 -36.31 -2.90 -17.79
N LYS A 232 -35.74 -2.05 -16.91
CA LYS A 232 -34.60 -2.41 -16.04
C LYS A 232 -34.98 -2.35 -14.57
N LEU A 233 -34.42 -3.27 -13.80
CA LEU A 233 -34.50 -3.26 -12.35
C LEU A 233 -33.20 -2.74 -11.77
N ILE A 234 -33.28 -1.68 -10.98
CA ILE A 234 -32.14 -0.91 -10.47
C ILE A 234 -32.13 -0.98 -8.95
N LEU A 235 -30.94 -1.24 -8.39
CA LEU A 235 -30.64 -1.10 -6.97
C LEU A 235 -29.96 0.24 -6.71
N LEU A 236 -30.46 0.97 -5.73
CA LEU A 236 -29.82 2.16 -5.19
C LEU A 236 -29.42 1.89 -3.74
N PHE A 237 -28.12 1.74 -3.49
CA PHE A 237 -27.58 1.43 -2.16
C PHE A 237 -27.68 2.66 -1.24
N LEU A 238 -28.20 2.46 -0.03
CA LEU A 238 -28.32 3.53 0.97
C LEU A 238 -26.99 3.83 1.67
N HIS A 239 -26.07 2.86 1.67
CA HIS A 239 -24.76 2.93 2.32
C HIS A 239 -23.67 2.30 1.44
N ALA A 240 -22.42 2.64 1.72
CA ALA A 240 -21.28 1.99 1.08
C ALA A 240 -21.25 0.49 1.44
N VAL A 241 -21.19 -0.37 0.42
CA VAL A 241 -21.07 -1.82 0.56
C VAL A 241 -19.61 -2.27 0.32
N PRO A 242 -19.17 -3.41 0.90
CA PRO A 242 -17.77 -3.85 0.85
C PRO A 242 -17.36 -4.52 -0.47
N PHE A 243 -18.12 -4.34 -1.55
CA PHE A 243 -17.86 -4.91 -2.88
C PHE A 243 -18.30 -3.92 -3.97
N VAL A 244 -17.71 -4.06 -5.16
CA VAL A 244 -18.02 -3.23 -6.33
C VAL A 244 -18.74 -4.03 -7.40
N GLU A 245 -18.47 -5.32 -7.49
CA GLU A 245 -19.04 -6.24 -8.48
C GLU A 245 -19.73 -7.40 -7.78
N PHE A 246 -20.89 -7.81 -8.30
CA PHE A 246 -21.68 -8.90 -7.73
C PHE A 246 -22.61 -9.50 -8.77
N ASP A 247 -23.01 -10.75 -8.53
CA ASP A 247 -24.16 -11.35 -9.21
C ASP A 247 -25.38 -11.30 -8.29
N ALA A 248 -26.58 -11.24 -8.85
CA ALA A 248 -27.82 -11.20 -8.08
C ALA A 248 -28.67 -12.44 -8.37
N GLU A 249 -29.11 -13.16 -7.33
CA GLU A 249 -30.18 -14.15 -7.47
C GLU A 249 -31.47 -13.53 -6.95
N ILE A 250 -32.48 -13.40 -7.81
CA ILE A 250 -33.73 -12.72 -7.51
C ILE A 250 -34.84 -13.77 -7.47
N ARG A 251 -35.60 -13.78 -6.38
CA ARG A 251 -36.82 -14.60 -6.27
C ARG A 251 -38.02 -13.66 -6.16
N PHE A 252 -38.98 -13.90 -7.03
CA PHE A 252 -40.22 -13.14 -7.13
C PHE A 252 -41.30 -13.73 -6.23
N LYS A 253 -42.36 -12.95 -5.98
CA LYS A 253 -43.52 -13.34 -5.16
C LYS A 253 -44.33 -14.48 -5.79
N ASP A 254 -44.27 -14.66 -7.10
CA ASP A 254 -44.88 -15.79 -7.81
C ASP A 254 -44.10 -17.11 -7.65
N GLY A 255 -42.97 -17.08 -6.93
CA GLY A 255 -42.10 -18.22 -6.68
C GLY A 255 -41.07 -18.47 -7.77
N LYS A 256 -41.09 -17.75 -8.88
CA LYS A 256 -40.04 -17.85 -9.91
C LYS A 256 -38.74 -17.27 -9.37
N GLN A 257 -37.64 -17.83 -9.87
CA GLN A 257 -36.30 -17.39 -9.57
C GLN A 257 -35.56 -17.11 -10.88
N THR A 258 -34.81 -16.02 -10.89
CA THR A 258 -33.92 -15.66 -11.99
C THR A 258 -32.57 -15.24 -11.44
N THR A 259 -31.52 -15.45 -12.23
CA THR A 259 -30.21 -14.88 -11.95
C THR A 259 -30.08 -13.62 -12.78
N GLY A 260 -29.78 -12.51 -12.11
CA GLY A 260 -29.48 -11.23 -12.70
C GLY A 260 -28.20 -11.26 -13.52
N GLU A 261 -28.02 -10.22 -14.32
CA GLU A 261 -26.75 -9.99 -15.01
C GLU A 261 -25.68 -9.61 -13.99
N HIS A 262 -24.42 -9.83 -14.36
CA HIS A 262 -23.28 -9.36 -13.59
C HIS A 262 -23.37 -7.83 -13.44
N ALA A 263 -23.38 -7.36 -12.19
CA ALA A 263 -23.66 -5.98 -11.87
C ALA A 263 -22.43 -5.30 -11.25
N THR A 264 -22.15 -4.08 -11.71
CA THR A 264 -21.11 -3.21 -11.15
C THR A 264 -21.75 -1.99 -10.51
N ILE A 265 -21.40 -1.69 -9.27
CA ILE A 265 -21.89 -0.52 -8.53
C ILE A 265 -21.18 0.73 -9.04
N LYS A 266 -21.95 1.68 -9.58
CA LYS A 266 -21.47 3.01 -10.00
C LYS A 266 -22.34 4.07 -9.34
N ASN A 267 -21.73 5.00 -8.59
CA ASN A 267 -22.46 6.04 -7.87
C ASN A 267 -23.58 5.51 -6.96
N GLN A 268 -23.32 4.39 -6.25
CA GLN A 268 -24.30 3.67 -5.41
C GLN A 268 -25.47 3.04 -6.17
N GLU A 269 -25.41 3.00 -7.49
CA GLU A 269 -26.44 2.42 -8.35
C GLU A 269 -25.91 1.15 -9.03
N ALA A 270 -26.76 0.13 -9.17
CA ALA A 270 -26.46 -1.08 -9.93
C ALA A 270 -27.71 -1.62 -10.63
N THR A 271 -27.61 -1.89 -11.93
CA THR A 271 -28.66 -2.60 -12.67
C THR A 271 -28.55 -4.10 -12.42
N VAL A 272 -29.61 -4.73 -11.93
CA VAL A 272 -29.61 -6.17 -11.60
C VAL A 272 -30.36 -7.04 -12.60
N LEU A 273 -31.33 -6.45 -13.32
CA LEU A 273 -32.02 -7.11 -14.43
C LEU A 273 -32.26 -6.12 -15.56
N THR A 274 -32.15 -6.59 -16.80
CA THR A 274 -32.52 -5.85 -18.00
C THR A 274 -33.60 -6.62 -18.77
N LYS A 275 -34.40 -5.91 -19.58
CA LYS A 275 -35.46 -6.50 -20.42
C LYS A 275 -36.45 -7.38 -19.63
N THR A 276 -36.74 -7.02 -18.39
CA THR A 276 -37.64 -7.79 -17.50
C THR A 276 -39.02 -7.16 -17.48
N THR A 277 -40.07 -7.98 -17.36
CA THR A 277 -41.45 -7.51 -17.12
C THR A 277 -41.79 -7.45 -15.62
N HIS A 278 -40.90 -7.95 -14.77
CA HIS A 278 -41.08 -7.91 -13.32
C HIS A 278 -40.62 -6.57 -12.76
N THR A 279 -41.52 -5.92 -12.03
CA THR A 279 -41.32 -4.64 -11.35
C THR A 279 -40.72 -4.84 -9.96
N GLU A 280 -40.38 -3.74 -9.28
CA GLU A 280 -39.92 -3.75 -7.90
C GLU A 280 -40.93 -4.39 -6.93
N GLU A 281 -42.22 -4.30 -7.22
CA GLU A 281 -43.26 -4.87 -6.38
C GLU A 281 -43.35 -6.39 -6.49
N ASP A 282 -42.84 -6.98 -7.58
CA ASP A 282 -42.86 -8.43 -7.81
C ASP A 282 -41.74 -9.15 -7.07
N VAL A 283 -40.71 -8.42 -6.64
CA VAL A 283 -39.55 -8.99 -5.95
C VAL A 283 -39.93 -9.38 -4.52
N ALA A 284 -39.56 -10.60 -4.11
CA ALA A 284 -39.69 -11.06 -2.73
C ALA A 284 -38.36 -10.98 -1.98
N GLN A 285 -37.28 -11.43 -2.62
CA GLN A 285 -35.93 -11.45 -2.06
C GLN A 285 -34.86 -11.33 -3.15
N ILE A 286 -33.71 -10.77 -2.78
CA ILE A 286 -32.50 -10.71 -3.59
C ILE A 286 -31.34 -11.22 -2.76
N ARG A 287 -30.59 -12.17 -3.32
CA ARG A 287 -29.30 -12.62 -2.78
C ARG A 287 -28.19 -12.01 -3.62
N LEU A 288 -27.40 -11.14 -3.01
CA LEU A 288 -26.22 -10.53 -3.62
C LEU A 288 -25.03 -11.45 -3.37
N LEU A 289 -24.35 -11.85 -4.44
CA LEU A 289 -23.18 -12.71 -4.44
C LEU A 289 -21.97 -11.85 -4.84
N PRO A 290 -21.22 -11.29 -3.88
CA PRO A 290 -20.04 -10.49 -4.18
C PRO A 290 -19.06 -11.32 -4.99
N GLN A 291 -18.62 -10.80 -6.13
CA GLN A 291 -17.50 -11.40 -6.82
C GLN A 291 -16.23 -11.00 -6.07
N GLU A 292 -15.35 -11.96 -5.80
CA GLU A 292 -14.02 -11.60 -5.33
C GLU A 292 -13.45 -10.63 -6.37
N LEU A 293 -12.89 -9.51 -5.90
CA LEU A 293 -12.06 -8.66 -6.76
C LEU A 293 -10.97 -9.59 -7.29
N LEU A 294 -11.14 -10.09 -8.51
CA LEU A 294 -10.05 -10.59 -9.31
C LEU A 294 -9.12 -9.40 -9.39
N SER A 295 -8.05 -9.46 -8.58
CA SER A 295 -6.94 -8.54 -8.67
C SER A 295 -6.66 -8.37 -10.14
N THR A 296 -6.83 -7.15 -10.64
CA THR A 296 -6.55 -6.77 -12.02
C THR A 296 -5.05 -6.88 -12.26
N SER A 297 -4.58 -8.11 -12.38
CA SER A 297 -3.27 -8.50 -12.86
C SER A 297 -3.47 -9.22 -14.18
N GLU A 298 -3.95 -8.51 -15.19
CA GLU A 298 -3.84 -8.92 -16.59
C GLU A 298 -4.17 -7.73 -17.50
N SER A 299 -3.21 -6.82 -17.63
CA SER A 299 -3.04 -6.05 -18.86
C SER A 299 -1.70 -6.46 -19.47
N LYS A 300 -1.81 -7.08 -20.65
CA LYS A 300 -0.74 -7.53 -21.55
C LYS A 300 0.23 -6.43 -21.95
#